data_AF-A0A3A0A8Z2-F1
#
_entry.id   AF-A0A3A0A8Z2-F1
#
_cell.length_a   1.000
_cell.length_b   1.000
_cell.length_c   1.000
_cell.angle_alpha   90.00
_cell.angle_beta   90.00
_cell.angle_gamma   90.00
#
_symmetry.space_group_name_H-M   'P 1'
#
loop_
_entity.id
_entity.type
_entity.pdbx_description
1 polymer ?
#
loop_
_entity_poly.entity_id
_entity_poly.type
_entity_poly.pdbx_seq_one_letter_code
_entity_poly.pdbx_strand_id
1 'polypeptide(L)' 'MRNRVIVHLLPSERAALLQMAEHDFRPPNEQIRLLIISEAQRRGILPTNDNTNASSRQAQSVGVAETAR' A
#
# COMPACT_ATOMS: atom_id res chain seq x y z
N MET A 1 5.25 -6.14 -21.31
CA MET A 1 4.63 -4.86 -21.72
C MET A 1 4.99 -3.81 -20.68
N ARG A 2 5.36 -2.59 -21.09
CA ARG A 2 5.71 -1.51 -20.14
C ARG A 2 4.55 -0.52 -20.13
N ASN A 3 3.78 -0.50 -19.03
CA ASN A 3 2.68 0.46 -18.88
C ASN A 3 3.28 1.84 -18.59
N ARG A 4 2.92 2.85 -19.40
CA ARG A 4 3.35 4.25 -19.22
C ARG A 4 2.17 5.06 -18.71
N VAL A 5 2.37 5.78 -17.61
CA VAL A 5 1.41 6.73 -17.03
C VAL A 5 2.03 8.12 -17.07
N ILE A 6 1.25 9.12 -17.49
CA ILE A 6 1.64 10.54 -17.46
C ILE A 6 0.80 11.21 -16.37
N VAL A 7 1.45 11.89 -15.44
CA VAL A 7 0.80 12.62 -14.34
C VAL A 7 1.12 14.10 -14.50
N HIS A 8 0.09 14.93 -14.48
CA HIS A 8 0.23 16.38 -14.46
C HIS A 8 0.25 16.85 -13.01
N LEU A 9 1.34 17.51 -12.60
CA LEU A 9 1.54 18.02 -11.25
C LEU A 9 1.61 19.55 -11.28
N LEU A 10 1.05 20.19 -10.26
CA LEU A 10 1.30 21.59 -9.97
C LEU A 10 2.78 21.81 -9.62
N PRO A 11 3.31 23.04 -9.78
CA PRO A 11 4.71 23.33 -9.44
C PRO A 11 5.08 22.95 -7.99
N SER A 12 4.18 23.20 -7.04
CA SER A 12 4.36 22.84 -5.62
C SER A 12 4.39 21.33 -5.40
N GLU A 13 3.50 20.58 -6.03
CA GLU A 13 3.44 19.12 -5.96
C GLU A 13 4.70 18.48 -6.54
N ARG A 14 5.19 19.02 -7.68
CA ARG A 14 6.46 18.58 -8.27
C ARG A 14 7.63 18.86 -7.34
N ALA A 15 7.68 20.04 -6.72
CA ALA A 15 8.74 20.37 -5.77
C ALA A 15 8.74 19.42 -4.56
N ALA A 16 7.57 19.13 -3.99
CA ALA A 16 7.42 18.16 -2.90
C ALA A 16 7.86 16.76 -3.33
N LEU A 17 7.47 16.29 -4.52
CA LEU A 17 7.92 15.00 -5.05
C LEU A 17 9.44 14.93 -5.17
N LEU A 18 10.09 15.98 -5.67
CA LEU A 18 11.54 16.04 -5.80
C LEU A 18 12.23 16.01 -4.44
N GLN A 19 11.74 16.77 -3.46
CA GLN A 19 12.30 16.78 -2.10
C GLN A 19 12.18 15.41 -1.42
N MET A 20 11.02 14.75 -1.52
CA MET A 20 10.83 13.40 -0.98
C MET A 20 11.76 12.40 -1.67
N ALA A 21 11.85 12.47 -3.00
CA ALA A 21 12.70 11.58 -3.78
C ALA A 21 14.20 11.77 -3.43
N GLU A 22 14.64 13.01 -3.23
CA GLU A 22 16.01 13.33 -2.79
C GLU A 22 16.30 12.80 -1.39
N HIS A 23 15.39 13.06 -0.44
CA HIS A 23 15.50 12.57 0.94
C HIS A 23 15.61 11.04 1.00
N ASP A 24 14.85 10.33 0.16
CA ASP A 24 14.82 8.87 0.12
C ASP A 24 15.88 8.28 -0.84
N PHE A 25 16.81 9.09 -1.35
CA PHE A 25 17.86 8.72 -2.30
C PHE A 25 17.35 7.93 -3.51
N ARG A 26 16.22 8.36 -4.07
CA ARG A 26 15.47 7.62 -5.09
C ARG A 26 15.13 8.50 -6.31
N PRO A 27 15.05 7.91 -7.52
CA PRO A 27 14.50 8.61 -8.67
C PRO A 27 13.04 9.05 -8.47
N PRO A 28 12.63 10.27 -8.91
CA PRO A 28 11.27 10.78 -8.71
C PRO A 28 10.15 9.90 -9.30
N ASN A 29 10.41 9.22 -10.41
CA ASN A 29 9.47 8.29 -11.04
C ASN A 29 9.24 7.03 -10.20
N GLU A 30 10.25 6.58 -9.46
CA GLU A 30 10.09 5.46 -8.54
C GLU A 30 9.42 5.91 -7.23
N GLN A 31 9.70 7.14 -6.77
CA GLN A 31 9.01 7.72 -5.61
C GLN A 31 7.49 7.82 -5.83
N ILE A 32 7.06 8.39 -6.96
CA ILE A 32 5.61 8.50 -7.27
C ILE A 32 4.95 7.12 -7.44
N ARG A 33 5.68 6.15 -8.00
CA ARG A 33 5.20 4.78 -8.11
C ARG A 33 4.96 4.16 -6.73
N LEU A 34 5.86 4.36 -5.77
CA LEU A 34 5.66 3.88 -4.41
C LEU A 34 4.48 4.57 -3.71
N LEU A 35 4.33 5.88 -3.86
CA LEU A 35 3.19 6.60 -3.29
C LEU A 35 1.85 6.02 -3.79
N ILE A 36 1.75 5.69 -5.08
CA ILE A 36 0.57 5.04 -5.67
C ILE A 36 0.35 3.64 -5.06
N ILE A 37 1.42 2.84 -4.92
CA ILE A 37 1.34 1.50 -4.32
C ILE A 37 0.87 1.59 -2.87
N SER A 38 1.48 2.46 -2.07
CA SER A 38 1.15 2.64 -0.66
C SER A 38 -0.29 3.15 -0.47
N GLU A 39 -0.75 4.06 -1.33
CA GLU A 39 -2.15 4.51 -1.35
C GLU A 39 -3.11 3.36 -1.67
N ALA A 40 -2.83 2.58 -2.71
CA ALA A 40 -3.68 1.47 -3.12
C ALA A 40 -3.73 0.36 -2.06
N GLN A 41 -2.61 0.09 -1.38
CA GLN A 41 -2.54 -0.86 -0.27
C GLN A 41 -3.34 -0.38 0.94
N ARG A 42 -3.21 0.89 1.32
CA ARG A 42 -3.96 1.48 2.44
C ARG A 42 -5.47 1.40 2.22
N ARG A 43 -5.92 1.50 0.97
CA ARG A 43 -7.33 1.36 0.57
C ARG A 43 -7.79 -0.08 0.37
N GLY A 44 -6.90 -1.07 0.50
CA GLY A 44 -7.20 -2.47 0.21
C GLY A 44 -7.47 -2.77 -1.28
N ILE A 45 -7.10 -1.86 -2.19
CA ILE A 45 -7.25 -2.05 -3.65
C ILE A 45 -6.13 -2.94 -4.18
N LEU A 46 -4.91 -2.72 -3.68
CA LEU A 46 -3.76 -3.56 -3.97
C LEU A 46 -3.46 -4.42 -2.74
N PRO A 47 -3.59 -5.76 -2.80
CA PRO A 47 -3.22 -6.62 -1.69
C PRO A 47 -1.77 -6.37 -1.26
N THR A 48 -1.50 -6.33 0.04
CA THR A 48 -0.13 -6.43 0.53
C THR A 48 0.36 -7.85 0.27
N ASN A 49 1.56 -8.01 -0.29
CA ASN A 49 2.12 -9.32 -0.60
C ASN A 49 2.57 -10.11 0.66
N ASP A 50 2.00 -9.81 1.84
CA ASP A 50 2.23 -10.52 3.09
C ASP A 50 1.48 -11.88 3.07
N ASN A 51 1.68 -12.65 2.01
CA ASN A 51 1.30 -14.06 1.92
C ASN A 51 2.44 -14.95 2.46
N THR A 52 2.92 -14.63 3.67
CA THR A 52 3.66 -15.60 4.48
C THR A 52 2.63 -16.41 5.26
N ASN A 53 2.12 -17.51 4.68
CA ASN A 53 1.61 -18.71 5.35
C ASN A 53 1.25 -18.60 6.85
N ALA A 54 0.27 -17.79 7.24
CA ALA A 54 -0.28 -17.82 8.59
C ALA A 54 -1.80 -17.59 8.55
N SER A 55 -2.53 -18.70 8.67
CA SER A 55 -3.89 -18.82 9.20
C SER A 55 -4.83 -17.61 9.05
N SER A 56 -5.67 -17.64 8.02
CA SER A 56 -7.03 -17.06 8.12
C SER A 56 -8.04 -17.90 7.34
N ARG A 57 -7.85 -19.23 7.35
CA ARG A 57 -8.95 -20.18 7.33
C ARG A 57 -9.05 -20.68 8.77
N GLN A 58 -10.22 -20.53 9.42
CA GLN A 58 -10.49 -20.67 10.87
C GLN A 58 -10.07 -19.40 11.65
N ALA A 59 -10.96 -18.46 11.99
CA ALA A 59 -12.13 -18.67 12.83
C ALA A 59 -13.35 -17.84 12.36
N GLN A 60 -14.11 -18.40 11.42
CA GLN A 60 -15.56 -18.29 11.46
C GLN A 60 -16.09 -19.60 12.07
N SER A 61 -16.27 -19.57 13.38
CA SER A 61 -17.11 -20.48 14.17
C SER A 61 -17.37 -19.72 15.48
N VAL A 62 -18.45 -18.94 15.56
CA VAL A 62 -19.70 -19.38 16.19
C VAL A 62 -19.36 -19.78 17.65
N GLY A 63 -19.46 -18.86 18.60
CA GLY A 63 -20.71 -18.66 19.34
C GLY A 63 -21.12 -19.95 20.05
N VAL A 64 -21.07 -19.99 21.39
CA VAL A 64 -21.96 -20.74 22.29
C VAL A 64 -21.36 -20.69 23.72
N ALA A 65 -22.13 -20.06 24.61
CA ALA A 65 -22.45 -20.41 26.02
C ALA A 65 -21.33 -20.93 26.95
N GLU A 66 -21.06 -20.28 28.09
CA GLU A 66 -21.79 -20.44 29.38
C GLU A 66 -21.39 -21.71 30.17
N THR A 67 -21.18 -21.51 31.48
CA THR A 67 -21.34 -22.49 32.58
C THR A 67 -20.10 -23.23 33.12
N ALA A 68 -19.75 -22.83 34.35
CA ALA A 68 -19.37 -23.60 35.55
C ALA A 68 -18.36 -24.76 35.47
N ARG A 69 -17.34 -24.74 36.35
CA ARG A 69 -17.38 -25.25 37.73
C ARG A 69 -16.10 -24.89 38.48
#